data_AF-A0ABD5NMW5-F1
#
_entry.id   AF-A0ABD5NMW5-F1
#
_cell.length_a   1.000
_cell.length_b   1.000
_cell.length_c   1.000
_cell.angle_alpha   90.00
_cell.angle_beta   90.00
_cell.angle_gamma   90.00
#
_symmetry.space_group_name_H-M   'P 1'
#
loop_
_entity.id
_entity.type
_entity.pdbx_description
1 polymer ?
#
loop_
_entity_poly.entity_id
_entity_poly.type
_entity_poly.pdbx_seq_one_letter_code
_entity_poly.pdbx_strand_id
1 'polypeptide(L)'
;MAPETLYVTDSGRYLTGWQLRQRIECGEWCRRIVDESTGVILVESADETVIALTILAMGSLPSYLEVRGDGHRTWVADRRRVVPSSQSADVVGPIGPQRQTPVSLHTR
;
A
#
# COMPACT_ATOMS: atom_id res chain seq x y z
N MET A 1 -18.30 4.69 11.07
CA MET A 1 -16.92 4.27 10.79
C MET A 1 -16.06 4.75 11.94
N ALA A 2 -15.26 3.87 12.55
CA ALA A 2 -14.28 4.31 13.54
C ALA A 2 -13.27 5.26 12.87
N PRO A 3 -12.77 6.29 13.56
CA PRO A 3 -11.76 7.18 13.01
C PRO A 3 -10.52 6.38 12.63
N GLU A 4 -9.90 6.76 11.51
CA GLU A 4 -8.68 6.11 11.06
C GLU A 4 -7.54 6.37 12.06
N THR A 5 -6.94 5.28 12.57
CA THR A 5 -5.81 5.34 13.50
C THR A 5 -4.51 5.30 12.71
N LEU A 6 -3.57 6.16 13.07
CA LEU A 6 -2.24 6.22 12.47
C LEU A 6 -1.19 5.70 13.43
N TYR A 7 -0.14 5.17 12.84
CA TYR A 7 1.02 4.64 13.53
C TYR A 7 2.27 5.23 12.91
N VAL A 8 3.27 5.53 13.73
CA VAL A 8 4.61 5.89 13.27
C VAL A 8 5.60 4.89 13.82
N THR A 9 6.48 4.37 12.97
CA THR A 9 7.60 3.53 13.40
C THR A 9 8.67 4.41 14.06
N ASP A 10 9.49 3.81 14.92
CA ASP A 10 10.76 4.37 15.39
C ASP A 10 11.65 4.95 14.28
N SER A 11 11.62 4.35 13.09
CA SER A 11 12.30 4.82 11.87
C SER A 11 11.60 5.98 11.13
N GLY A 12 10.47 6.48 11.65
CA GLY A 12 9.73 7.62 11.08
C GLY A 12 8.82 7.26 9.90
N ARG A 13 8.49 5.98 9.69
CA ARG A 13 7.51 5.55 8.67
C ARG A 13 6.10 5.60 9.23
N TYR A 14 5.19 6.19 8.48
CA TYR A 14 3.79 6.34 8.87
C TYR A 14 2.94 5.26 8.21
N LEU A 15 2.00 4.71 8.98
CA LEU A 15 1.13 3.62 8.58
C LEU A 15 -0.30 3.90 9.02
N THR A 16 -1.26 3.50 8.20
CA THR A 16 -2.66 3.37 8.61
C THR A 16 -2.87 2.07 9.37
N GLY A 17 -4.01 1.96 10.07
CA GLY A 17 -4.45 0.69 10.65
C GLY A 17 -4.63 -0.43 9.62
N TRP A 18 -5.00 -0.09 8.38
CA TRP A 18 -5.06 -1.07 7.29
C TRP A 18 -3.66 -1.60 6.94
N GLN A 19 -2.68 -0.71 6.73
CA GLN A 19 -1.30 -1.12 6.41
C GLN A 19 -0.67 -1.95 7.52
N LEU A 20 -0.88 -1.57 8.79
CA LEU A 20 -0.42 -2.35 9.93
C LEU A 20 -1.01 -3.77 9.93
N ARG A 21 -2.34 -3.88 9.75
CA ARG A 21 -3.02 -5.17 9.71
C ARG A 21 -2.51 -6.04 8.57
N GLN A 22 -2.35 -5.47 7.38
CA GLN A 22 -1.86 -6.21 6.22
C GLN A 22 -0.45 -6.78 6.43
N ARG A 23 0.46 -6.02 7.06
CA ARG A 23 1.80 -6.54 7.38
C ARG A 23 1.76 -7.73 8.33
N ILE A 24 0.84 -7.71 9.28
CA ILE A 24 0.63 -8.83 10.21
C ILE A 24 0.01 -10.04 9.47
N GLU A 25 -1.02 -9.81 8.67
CA GLU A 25 -1.72 -10.86 7.92
C GLU A 25 -0.83 -11.52 6.87
N CYS A 26 0.07 -10.77 6.23
CA CYS A 26 1.05 -11.31 5.29
C CYS A 26 2.26 -11.96 5.97
N GLY A 27 2.34 -11.96 7.31
CA GLY A 27 3.47 -12.52 8.05
C GLY A 27 4.76 -11.72 7.94
N GLU A 28 4.70 -10.48 7.44
CA GLU A 28 5.86 -9.58 7.48
C GLU A 28 6.19 -9.21 8.92
N TRP A 29 5.17 -8.97 9.74
CA TRP A 29 5.30 -8.63 11.16
C TRP A 29 4.54 -9.65 12.03
N CYS A 30 5.21 -10.13 13.05
CA CYS A 30 4.74 -11.08 14.04
C CYS A 30 4.63 -10.41 15.42
N ARG A 31 3.77 -10.98 16.26
CA ARG A 31 3.58 -10.72 17.70
C ARG A 31 3.47 -9.24 18.14
N ARG A 32 2.30 -8.91 18.68
CA ARG A 32 1.96 -7.58 19.19
C ARG A 32 2.04 -7.56 20.71
N ILE A 33 2.94 -6.76 21.28
CA ILE A 33 2.82 -6.32 22.69
C ILE A 33 2.26 -4.90 22.64
N VAL A 34 1.08 -4.70 23.24
CA VAL A 34 0.47 -3.38 23.36
C VAL A 34 0.72 -2.88 24.76
N ASP A 35 1.38 -1.74 24.89
CA ASP A 35 1.41 -0.97 26.11
C ASP A 35 0.39 0.18 25.99
N GLU A 36 -0.81 -0.06 26.51
CA GLU A 36 -1.90 0.91 26.47
C GLU A 36 -1.60 2.17 27.30
N SER A 37 -0.69 2.09 28.27
CA SER A 37 -0.33 3.23 29.13
C SER A 37 0.52 4.27 28.41
N THR A 38 1.34 3.81 27.46
CA THR A 38 2.24 4.66 26.67
C THR A 38 1.76 4.88 25.24
N GLY A 39 0.73 4.15 24.80
CA GLY A 39 0.26 4.18 23.41
C GLY A 39 1.29 3.61 22.43
N VAL A 40 2.19 2.76 22.92
CA VAL A 40 3.24 2.10 22.15
C VAL A 40 2.84 0.66 21.85
N ILE A 41 3.05 0.25 20.61
CA ILE A 41 2.88 -1.12 20.16
C ILE A 41 4.24 -1.62 19.71
N LEU A 42 4.70 -2.73 20.27
CA LEU A 42 5.89 -3.43 19.79
C LEU A 42 5.43 -4.54 18.84
N VAL A 43 6.07 -4.60 17.67
CA VAL A 43 5.92 -5.67 16.69
C VAL A 43 7.30 -6.21 16.35
N GLU A 44 7.39 -7.50 16.07
CA GLU A 44 8.61 -8.17 15.62
C GLU A 44 8.51 -8.38 14.11
N SER A 45 9.52 -7.99 13.32
CA SER A 45 9.53 -8.28 11.89
C SER A 45 9.94 -9.73 11.61
N ALA A 46 9.72 -10.21 10.40
CA ALA A 46 10.24 -11.51 9.92
C ALA A 46 11.76 -11.67 10.11
N ASP A 47 12.52 -10.57 10.08
CA ASP A 47 13.97 -10.55 10.34
C ASP A 47 14.32 -10.42 11.83
N GLU A 48 13.43 -10.83 12.75
CA GLU A 48 13.61 -10.79 14.22
C GLU A 48 13.92 -9.40 14.80
N THR A 49 13.63 -8.33 14.04
CA THR A 49 13.82 -6.95 14.48
C THR A 49 12.58 -6.45 15.21
N VAL A 50 12.77 -5.90 16.41
CA VAL A 50 11.69 -5.25 17.16
C VAL A 50 11.49 -3.84 16.62
N ILE A 51 10.26 -3.54 16.20
CA ILE A 51 9.83 -2.24 15.72
C ILE A 51 8.83 -1.67 16.73
N ALA A 52 9.13 -0.47 17.23
CA ALA A 52 8.19 0.29 18.05
C ALA A 52 7.28 1.13 17.15
N LEU A 53 5.97 1.06 17.42
CA LEU A 53 4.94 1.84 16.77
C LEU A 53 4.30 2.77 17.81
N THR A 54 4.28 4.06 17.54
CA THR A 54 3.54 5.03 18.35
C THR A 54 2.21 5.35 17.69
N ILE A 55 1.12 5.29 18.44
CA ILE A 55 -0.21 5.69 17.96
C ILE A 55 -0.26 7.21 17.83
N LEU A 56 -0.69 7.71 16.68
CA LEU A 56 -0.84 9.14 16.40
C LEU A 56 -2.28 9.50 16.08
N ALA A 57 -2.69 10.70 16.49
CA ALA A 57 -3.93 11.31 16.04
C ALA A 57 -3.80 11.78 14.58
N MET A 58 -4.89 11.73 13.81
CA MET A 58 -4.91 12.21 12.40
C MET A 58 -4.42 13.64 12.22
N GLY A 59 -4.72 14.53 13.16
CA GLY A 59 -4.24 15.92 13.12
C GLY A 59 -2.73 16.08 13.34
N SER A 60 -2.01 15.01 13.71
CA SER A 60 -0.56 15.02 13.95
C SER A 60 0.25 14.63 12.71
N LEU A 61 -0.42 14.32 11.59
CA LEU A 61 0.28 13.96 10.36
C LEU A 61 1.06 15.18 9.83
N PRO A 62 2.34 15.02 9.48
CA PRO A 62 3.08 16.09 8.82
C PRO A 62 2.39 16.54 7.52
N SER A 63 2.44 17.84 7.21
CA SER A 63 1.72 18.46 6.07
C SER A 63 2.07 17.90 4.68
N TYR A 64 3.20 17.21 4.58
CA TYR A 64 3.66 16.57 3.35
C TYR A 64 3.19 15.12 3.21
N LEU A 65 2.57 14.56 4.24
CA LEU A 65 1.94 13.26 4.21
C LEU A 65 0.42 13.43 4.05
N GLU A 66 -0.21 12.46 3.43
CA GLU A 66 -1.65 12.42 3.22
C GLU A 66 -2.13 10.98 3.37
N VAL A 67 -3.26 10.79 4.06
CA VAL A 67 -3.94 9.49 4.07
C VAL A 67 -4.80 9.39 2.81
N ARG A 68 -4.58 8.36 2.02
CA ARG A 68 -5.35 8.06 0.80
C ARG A 68 -6.05 6.72 0.95
N GLY A 69 -7.15 6.55 0.20
CA GLY A 69 -7.83 5.28 0.11
C GLY A 69 -8.63 5.14 -1.19
N ASP A 70 -8.88 3.89 -1.57
CA ASP A 70 -9.66 3.51 -2.77
C ASP A 70 -10.99 2.82 -2.41
N GLY A 71 -11.40 2.88 -1.14
CA GLY A 71 -12.58 2.20 -0.61
C GLY A 71 -12.30 0.78 -0.10
N HIS A 72 -11.19 0.16 -0.51
CA HIS A 72 -10.77 -1.17 -0.05
C HIS A 72 -9.50 -1.14 0.79
N ARG A 73 -8.65 -0.15 0.55
CA ARG A 73 -7.34 0.01 1.17
C ARG A 73 -7.19 1.45 1.61
N THR A 74 -6.45 1.64 2.70
CA THR A 74 -6.00 2.97 3.10
C THR A 74 -4.50 2.94 3.35
N TRP A 75 -3.80 3.99 2.93
CA TRP A 75 -2.36 4.10 3.07
C TRP A 75 -1.90 5.54 3.25
N VAL A 76 -0.74 5.72 3.89
CA VAL A 76 -0.07 7.01 3.96
C VAL A 76 0.75 7.24 2.69
N ALA A 77 0.49 8.35 2.00
CA ALA A 77 1.19 8.80 0.81
C ALA A 77 2.08 10.01 1.13
N ASP A 78 3.32 9.99 0.65
CA ASP A 78 4.23 11.13 0.72
C ASP A 78 4.07 12.00 -0.53
N ARG A 79 3.58 13.22 -0.36
CA ARG A 79 3.33 14.18 -1.45
C ARG A 79 4.60 14.71 -2.10
N ARG A 80 5.76 14.57 -1.44
CA ARG A 80 7.07 14.96 -1.99
C ARG A 80 7.58 13.90 -2.96
N ARG A 81 7.15 12.66 -2.80
CA ARG A 81 7.45 11.59 -3.74
C ARG A 81 6.57 11.79 -4.96
N VAL A 82 7.13 12.41 -5.98
CA VAL A 82 6.57 12.36 -7.33
C VAL A 82 6.62 10.88 -7.73
N VAL A 83 5.46 10.21 -7.68
CA VAL A 83 5.30 8.97 -8.43
C VAL A 83 5.68 9.31 -9.87
N PRO A 84 6.66 8.64 -10.50
CA PRO A 84 6.79 8.77 -11.94
C PRO A 84 5.42 8.44 -12.50
N SER A 85 4.82 9.42 -13.15
CA SER A 85 3.63 9.20 -13.94
C SER A 85 3.99 8.05 -14.87
N SER A 86 3.36 6.89 -14.67
CA SER A 86 3.07 5.99 -15.78
C SER A 86 2.13 6.78 -16.68
N GLN A 87 2.75 7.68 -17.44
CA GLN A 87 2.12 8.49 -18.45
C GLN A 87 1.69 7.51 -19.53
N SER A 88 0.39 7.55 -19.78
CA SER A 88 -0.27 7.12 -21.00
C SER A 88 0.69 7.00 -22.19
N ALA A 89 0.90 5.78 -22.67
CA ALA A 89 0.91 5.58 -24.13
C ALA A 89 -0.58 5.46 -24.49
N ASP A 90 -1.19 6.58 -24.87
CA ASP A 90 -1.55 6.87 -26.26
C ASP A 90 -2.54 5.81 -26.81
N VAL A 91 -3.83 6.11 -26.79
CA VAL A 91 -4.56 6.72 -27.92
C VAL A 91 -4.70 5.76 -29.12
N VAL A 92 -5.96 5.62 -29.51
CA VAL A 92 -6.54 4.85 -30.61
C VAL A 92 -5.93 5.14 -31.99
N GLY A 93 -5.68 4.05 -32.75
CA GLY A 93 -5.80 3.96 -34.23
C GLY A 93 -4.49 3.92 -35.05
N PRO A 94 -4.43 3.25 -36.23
CA PRO A 94 -5.55 2.98 -37.12
C PRO A 94 -5.87 1.49 -37.38
N ILE A 95 -7.10 1.30 -37.84
CA ILE A 95 -7.65 0.08 -38.42
C ILE A 95 -6.92 -0.22 -39.75
N GLY A 96 -6.45 -1.45 -39.95
CA GLY A 96 -6.18 -2.01 -41.29
C GLY A 96 -5.10 -3.09 -41.36
N PRO A 97 -5.13 -3.98 -42.35
CA PRO A 97 -6.25 -4.81 -42.79
C PRO A 97 -6.04 -6.29 -42.40
N GLN A 98 -7.11 -7.06 -42.46
CA GLN A 98 -7.10 -8.50 -42.24
C GLN A 98 -6.13 -9.22 -43.18
N ARG A 99 -5.16 -9.95 -42.62
CA ARG A 99 -4.54 -11.08 -43.33
C ARG A 99 -5.36 -12.32 -43.02
N GLN A 100 -6.29 -12.61 -43.92
CA GLN A 100 -6.84 -13.93 -44.11
C GLN A 100 -5.66 -14.88 -44.37
N THR A 101 -5.47 -15.89 -43.51
CA THR A 101 -4.70 -17.09 -43.86
C THR A 101 -5.67 -18.20 -44.23
N PRO A 102 -5.43 -18.89 -45.37
CA PRO A 102 -6.41 -19.74 -46.01
C PRO A 102 -6.62 -21.09 -45.31
N VAL A 103 -7.82 -21.61 -45.52
CA VAL A 103 -8.28 -22.97 -45.28
C VAL A 103 -7.26 -24.00 -45.76
N SER A 104 -6.83 -24.90 -44.88
CA SER A 104 -6.24 -26.18 -45.25
C SER A 104 -7.33 -27.25 -45.19
N LEU A 105 -7.71 -27.76 -46.36
CA LEU A 105 -8.58 -28.92 -46.54
C LEU A 105 -7.86 -29.90 -47.48
N HIS A 106 -8.09 -31.19 -47.24
CA HIS A 106 -7.63 -32.42 -47.92
C HIS A 106 -6.59 -33.21 -47.12
N THR A 107 -6.98 -34.30 -46.46
CA THR A 107 -7.41 -35.61 -46.99
C THR A 107 -6.26 -36.38 -47.59
N ARG A 108 -5.78 -37.37 -46.83
CA ARG A 108 -5.55 -38.72 -47.32
C ARG A 108 -5.51 -39.71 -46.17
#